data_AF-A0A8E2EEV1-F1
#
_entry.id   AF-A0A8E2EEV1-F1
#
_cell.length_a   1.000
_cell.length_b   1.000
_cell.length_c   1.000
_cell.angle_alpha   90.00
_cell.angle_beta   90.00
_cell.angle_gamma   90.00
#
_symmetry.space_group_name_H-M   'P 1'
#
loop_
_entity.id
_entity.type
_entity.pdbx_description
1 polymer ?
#
loop_
_entity_poly.entity_id
_entity_poly.type
_entity_poly.pdbx_seq_one_letter_code
_entity_poly.pdbx_strand_id
1 'polypeptide(L)'
;MRSSTILSAFVTIAIASAQTTGQLGDAQVITNNPRGASSFLDFPRRVDTTIYGGIWAQTSNSGKGVDFSISINGLPAEGGPFLYHIHEAQVPEDGNCTATGAHLDPYLRGETPPCDSTEKQTCQVGDLSGKYGKIANVTAYTAIYTDQYTSFVPTSGAYIGNRSIVIHFANKTRITCANFISAHTGYESVITPPSPPSTASAGIPSASSNGTSPTSSPIATGAESSGASGSATATPPSPPKATQSGNAAALGMWMSSGAALAGLMAMVL
;
A
#
# COMPACT_ATOMS: atom_id res chain seq x y z
N MET A 1 32.58 -25.52 -71.15
CA MET A 1 32.15 -25.89 -69.79
C MET A 1 32.34 -24.67 -68.89
N ARG A 2 31.27 -23.92 -68.61
CA ARG A 2 31.30 -22.77 -67.69
C ARG A 2 30.40 -23.13 -66.52
N SER A 3 31.01 -23.52 -65.40
CA SER A 3 30.31 -23.79 -64.15
C SER A 3 29.99 -22.47 -63.46
N SER A 4 28.70 -22.16 -63.30
CA SER A 4 28.23 -21.08 -62.43
C SER A 4 27.83 -21.67 -61.08
N THR A 5 28.64 -21.39 -60.06
CA THR A 5 28.34 -21.66 -58.66
C THR A 5 27.36 -20.60 -58.14
N ILE A 6 26.17 -21.02 -57.73
CA ILE A 6 25.18 -20.17 -57.07
C ILE A 6 25.50 -20.15 -55.58
N LEU A 7 25.92 -18.98 -55.08
CA LEU A 7 26.16 -18.74 -53.65
C LEU A 7 24.81 -18.38 -53.00
N SER A 8 24.17 -19.32 -52.33
CA SER A 8 23.00 -19.02 -51.48
C SER A 8 23.46 -18.38 -50.18
N ALA A 9 23.11 -17.10 -50.00
CA ALA A 9 23.30 -16.39 -48.74
C ALA A 9 22.19 -16.80 -47.75
N PHE A 10 22.57 -17.52 -46.70
CA PHE A 10 21.70 -17.78 -45.56
C PHE A 10 21.63 -16.53 -44.68
N VAL A 11 20.48 -15.85 -44.67
CA VAL A 11 20.18 -14.80 -43.70
C VAL A 11 19.78 -15.48 -42.39
N THR A 12 20.68 -15.47 -41.41
CA THR A 12 20.35 -15.90 -40.04
C THR A 12 19.62 -14.77 -39.33
N ILE A 13 18.31 -14.92 -39.16
CA ILE A 13 17.52 -14.09 -38.25
C ILE A 13 17.91 -14.50 -36.83
N ALA A 14 18.71 -13.67 -36.15
CA ALA A 14 18.97 -13.83 -34.73
C ALA A 14 17.67 -13.47 -33.97
N ILE A 15 16.96 -14.48 -33.48
CA ILE A 15 15.88 -14.28 -32.51
C ILE A 15 16.57 -13.99 -31.18
N ALA A 16 16.74 -12.71 -30.84
CA ALA A 16 17.19 -12.33 -29.50
C ALA A 16 16.17 -12.88 -28.49
N SER A 17 16.62 -13.77 -27.60
CA SER A 17 15.84 -14.23 -26.46
C SER A 17 15.44 -13.01 -25.63
N ALA A 18 14.12 -12.79 -25.53
CA ALA A 18 13.50 -11.68 -24.84
C ALA A 18 14.06 -11.54 -23.41
N GLN A 19 14.40 -10.31 -23.04
CA GLN A 19 15.02 -9.98 -21.76
C GLN A 19 14.18 -10.54 -20.60
N THR A 20 14.80 -11.34 -19.73
CA THR A 20 14.17 -11.89 -18.52
C THR A 20 14.07 -10.86 -17.39
N THR A 21 14.69 -9.69 -17.57
CA THR A 21 14.77 -8.59 -16.61
C THR A 21 14.15 -7.31 -17.19
N GLY A 22 14.01 -6.28 -16.36
CA GLY A 22 13.45 -5.00 -16.80
C GLY A 22 14.37 -4.20 -17.72
N GLN A 23 13.80 -3.19 -18.39
CA GLN A 23 14.55 -2.34 -19.32
C GLN A 23 15.72 -1.61 -18.63
N LEU A 24 15.63 -1.39 -17.32
CA LEU A 24 16.70 -0.80 -16.50
C LEU A 24 17.51 -1.84 -15.71
N GLY A 25 17.37 -3.12 -16.05
CA GLY A 25 18.06 -4.25 -15.42
C GLY A 25 17.33 -4.83 -14.20
N ASP A 26 18.05 -5.64 -13.44
CA ASP A 26 17.53 -6.31 -12.25
C ASP A 26 17.24 -5.31 -11.12
N ALA A 27 16.19 -5.61 -10.35
CA ALA A 27 15.90 -4.90 -9.13
C ALA A 27 17.07 -5.02 -8.15
N GLN A 28 17.59 -3.86 -7.72
CA GLN A 28 18.72 -3.81 -6.80
C GLN A 28 18.30 -4.20 -5.38
N VAL A 29 19.16 -4.95 -4.69
CA VAL A 29 18.99 -5.23 -3.26
C VAL A 29 19.19 -3.95 -2.47
N ILE A 30 18.20 -3.58 -1.66
CA ILE A 30 18.22 -2.40 -0.82
C ILE A 30 18.98 -2.70 0.47
N THR A 31 20.07 -1.98 0.74
CA THR A 31 20.95 -2.21 1.91
C THR A 31 21.02 -1.02 2.88
N ASN A 32 20.35 0.07 2.55
CA ASN A 32 20.47 1.36 3.23
C ASN A 32 19.12 1.89 3.76
N ASN A 33 18.17 1.00 4.05
CA ASN A 33 16.93 1.39 4.72
C ASN A 33 17.23 2.04 6.08
N PRO A 34 16.55 3.14 6.45
CA PRO A 34 16.75 3.77 7.76
C PRO A 34 16.47 2.78 8.90
N ARG A 35 17.30 2.83 9.94
CA ARG A 35 17.13 1.95 11.10
C ARG A 35 15.79 2.21 11.78
N GLY A 36 15.04 1.16 12.06
CA GLY A 36 13.74 1.25 12.74
C GLY A 36 12.61 1.86 11.91
N ALA A 37 12.83 2.17 10.62
CA ALA A 37 11.73 2.60 9.77
C ALA A 37 10.66 1.50 9.69
N SER A 38 9.41 1.91 9.83
CA SER A 38 8.26 1.01 9.74
C SER A 38 7.05 1.74 9.17
N SER A 39 6.17 0.95 8.59
CA SER A 39 4.89 1.40 8.09
C SER A 39 3.87 0.32 8.31
N PHE A 40 2.65 0.73 8.59
CA PHE A 40 1.50 -0.17 8.66
C PHE A 40 0.49 0.24 7.60
N LEU A 41 -0.28 -0.75 7.16
CA LEU A 41 -1.41 -0.58 6.26
C LEU A 41 -2.57 -1.36 6.85
N ASP A 42 -3.73 -0.71 6.93
CA ASP A 42 -4.96 -1.30 7.46
C ASP A 42 -6.00 -1.43 6.35
N PHE A 43 -6.62 -2.60 6.24
CA PHE A 43 -7.83 -2.83 5.48
C PHE A 43 -9.00 -2.78 6.48
N PRO A 44 -9.65 -1.61 6.65
CA PRO A 44 -10.72 -1.48 7.63
C PRO A 44 -11.93 -2.31 7.21
N ARG A 45 -12.77 -2.66 8.18
CA ARG A 45 -14.08 -3.26 7.87
C ARG A 45 -14.93 -2.22 7.15
N ARG A 46 -15.36 -2.55 5.93
CA ARG A 46 -16.22 -1.70 5.10
C ARG A 46 -17.43 -2.50 4.63
N VAL A 47 -18.44 -1.79 4.13
CA VAL A 47 -19.68 -2.42 3.61
C VAL A 47 -19.54 -2.88 2.15
N ASP A 48 -18.57 -2.34 1.43
CA ASP A 48 -18.32 -2.59 0.01
C ASP A 48 -17.29 -3.70 -0.24
N THR A 49 -16.63 -4.20 0.80
CA THR A 49 -15.71 -5.33 0.74
C THR A 49 -15.76 -6.17 2.01
N THR A 50 -15.66 -7.49 1.86
CA THR A 50 -15.56 -8.41 3.00
C THR A 50 -14.14 -8.48 3.55
N ILE A 51 -13.15 -8.00 2.80
CA ILE A 51 -11.73 -8.11 3.15
C ILE A 51 -11.37 -7.10 4.25
N TYR A 52 -10.74 -7.57 5.31
CA TYR A 52 -10.19 -6.74 6.38
C TYR A 52 -8.89 -7.34 6.96
N GLY A 53 -8.14 -6.55 7.72
CA GLY A 53 -6.87 -6.96 8.32
C GLY A 53 -5.79 -5.93 8.07
N GLY A 54 -4.52 -6.34 8.00
CA GLY A 54 -3.44 -5.38 7.79
C GLY A 54 -2.10 -6.01 7.42
N ILE A 55 -1.19 -5.13 7.06
CA ILE A 55 0.18 -5.44 6.69
C ILE A 55 1.11 -4.55 7.51
N TRP A 56 2.02 -5.17 8.23
CA TRP A 56 3.12 -4.48 8.90
C TRP A 56 4.40 -4.64 8.08
N ALA A 57 5.06 -3.54 7.80
CA ALA A 57 6.31 -3.47 7.05
C ALA A 57 7.37 -2.76 7.88
N GLN A 58 8.56 -3.34 8.03
CA GLN A 58 9.65 -2.72 8.79
C GLN A 58 11.02 -2.99 8.16
N THR A 59 11.99 -2.11 8.39
CA THR A 59 13.38 -2.35 7.96
C THR A 59 13.85 -3.70 8.48
N SER A 60 14.39 -4.52 7.57
CA SER A 60 14.82 -5.87 7.92
C SER A 60 16.03 -5.87 8.86
N ASN A 61 15.99 -6.74 9.87
CA ASN A 61 17.14 -6.95 10.76
C ASN A 61 18.36 -7.57 10.05
N SER A 62 18.16 -8.14 8.85
CA SER A 62 19.24 -8.64 7.99
C SER A 62 20.10 -7.52 7.38
N GLY A 63 19.65 -6.26 7.49
CA GLY A 63 20.26 -5.12 6.79
C GLY A 63 19.91 -5.04 5.30
N LYS A 64 19.02 -5.92 4.81
CA LYS A 64 18.58 -5.96 3.41
C LYS A 64 17.05 -5.91 3.31
N GLY A 65 16.53 -4.87 2.65
CA GLY A 65 15.11 -4.77 2.33
C GLY A 65 14.19 -4.56 3.52
N VAL A 66 12.94 -5.02 3.36
CA VAL A 66 11.81 -4.81 4.28
C VAL A 66 11.21 -6.15 4.68
N ASP A 67 11.00 -6.35 5.97
CA ASP A 67 10.24 -7.48 6.50
C ASP A 67 8.74 -7.16 6.43
N PHE A 68 7.97 -8.05 5.82
CA PHE A 68 6.51 -7.99 5.75
C PHE A 68 5.89 -9.00 6.70
N SER A 69 4.88 -8.57 7.46
CA SER A 69 3.99 -9.44 8.23
C SER A 69 2.55 -9.14 7.82
N ILE A 70 1.91 -10.13 7.20
CA ILE A 70 0.59 -10.00 6.56
C ILE A 70 -0.44 -10.77 7.36
N SER A 71 -1.60 -10.16 7.61
CA SER A 71 -2.77 -10.81 8.19
C SER A 71 -4.03 -10.28 7.51
N ILE A 72 -4.63 -11.08 6.65
CA ILE A 72 -5.80 -10.73 5.84
C ILE A 72 -6.92 -11.73 6.16
N ASN A 73 -8.14 -11.23 6.29
CA ASN A 73 -9.34 -12.01 6.58
C ASN A 73 -10.48 -11.57 5.67
N GLY A 74 -11.53 -12.40 5.60
CA GLY A 74 -12.73 -12.09 4.83
C GLY A 74 -12.49 -12.10 3.32
N LEU A 75 -11.48 -12.83 2.86
CA LEU A 75 -11.28 -13.11 1.45
C LEU A 75 -12.48 -13.88 0.88
N PRO A 76 -12.95 -13.56 -0.34
CA PRO A 76 -14.04 -14.30 -0.98
C PRO A 76 -13.72 -15.80 -1.11
N ALA A 77 -14.74 -16.65 -1.07
CA ALA A 77 -14.55 -18.09 -1.23
C ALA A 77 -14.11 -18.50 -2.65
N GLU A 78 -14.40 -17.65 -3.64
CA GLU A 78 -14.12 -17.87 -5.06
C GLU A 78 -13.43 -16.64 -5.69
N GLY A 79 -12.91 -16.82 -6.90
CA GLY A 79 -12.28 -15.76 -7.68
C GLY A 79 -10.77 -15.59 -7.42
N GLY A 80 -10.18 -16.37 -6.51
CA GLY A 80 -8.73 -16.51 -6.38
C GLY A 80 -8.13 -17.56 -7.34
N PRO A 81 -6.83 -17.86 -7.21
CA PRO A 81 -5.93 -17.35 -6.18
C PRO A 81 -5.76 -15.82 -6.29
N PHE A 82 -5.88 -15.14 -5.16
CA PHE A 82 -5.84 -13.68 -5.10
C PHE A 82 -4.41 -13.17 -5.23
N LEU A 83 -4.26 -12.11 -6.02
CA LEU A 83 -3.01 -11.41 -6.20
C LEU A 83 -2.96 -10.23 -5.24
N TYR A 84 -1.77 -9.80 -4.88
CA TYR A 84 -1.55 -8.62 -4.07
C TYR A 84 -0.21 -8.00 -4.46
N HIS A 85 -0.25 -6.69 -4.73
CA HIS A 85 0.88 -5.95 -5.25
C HIS A 85 0.99 -4.60 -4.57
N ILE A 86 2.20 -4.05 -4.53
CA ILE A 86 2.42 -2.64 -4.21
C ILE A 86 2.21 -1.84 -5.49
N HIS A 87 1.37 -0.82 -5.42
CA HIS A 87 1.05 0.07 -6.54
C HIS A 87 1.79 1.41 -6.43
N GLU A 88 2.00 2.06 -7.57
CA GLU A 88 2.85 3.25 -7.69
C GLU A 88 2.30 4.52 -7.00
N ALA A 89 0.98 4.60 -6.80
CA ALA A 89 0.32 5.73 -6.17
C ALA A 89 -0.46 5.34 -4.91
N GLN A 90 -0.76 6.34 -4.09
CA GLN A 90 -1.65 6.18 -2.93
C GLN A 90 -3.10 6.03 -3.37
N VAL A 91 -3.88 5.33 -2.56
CA VAL A 91 -5.34 5.33 -2.62
C VAL A 91 -5.83 6.75 -2.31
N PRO A 92 -6.60 7.39 -3.22
CA PRO A 92 -7.22 8.69 -2.97
C PRO A 92 -8.29 8.63 -1.86
N GLU A 93 -8.76 9.80 -1.41
CA GLU A 93 -9.74 9.93 -0.32
C GLU A 93 -11.07 9.21 -0.61
N ASP A 94 -11.47 9.11 -1.88
CA ASP A 94 -12.68 8.40 -2.30
C ASP A 94 -12.54 6.86 -2.28
N GLY A 95 -11.35 6.35 -1.96
CA GLY A 95 -11.07 4.92 -1.88
C GLY A 95 -10.97 4.22 -3.23
N ASN A 96 -10.89 4.94 -4.35
CA ASN A 96 -10.85 4.34 -5.68
C ASN A 96 -9.53 3.61 -5.94
N CYS A 97 -9.56 2.28 -5.85
CA CYS A 97 -8.38 1.45 -6.07
C CYS A 97 -7.81 1.56 -7.48
N THR A 98 -8.54 2.01 -8.49
CA THR A 98 -8.02 2.19 -9.86
C THR A 98 -7.01 3.34 -9.92
N ALA A 99 -7.19 4.36 -9.08
CA ALA A 99 -6.34 5.54 -9.05
C ALA A 99 -4.93 5.27 -8.48
N THR A 100 -4.69 4.09 -7.90
CA THR A 100 -3.35 3.71 -7.43
C THR A 100 -2.36 3.43 -8.58
N GLY A 101 -2.84 3.40 -9.83
CA GLY A 101 -1.99 3.27 -11.01
C GLY A 101 -1.47 1.85 -11.25
N ALA A 102 -0.34 1.72 -11.94
CA ALA A 102 0.34 0.46 -12.20
C ALA A 102 1.03 -0.11 -10.95
N HIS A 103 1.62 -1.30 -11.08
CA HIS A 103 2.48 -1.85 -10.03
C HIS A 103 3.74 -0.97 -9.85
N LEU A 104 4.29 -0.97 -8.64
CA LEU A 104 5.58 -0.35 -8.37
C LEU A 104 6.69 -1.05 -9.16
N ASP A 105 7.13 -0.45 -10.25
CA ASP A 105 8.06 -1.06 -11.20
C ASP A 105 9.17 -0.09 -11.67
N PRO A 106 10.08 0.31 -10.76
CA PRO A 106 11.12 1.27 -11.07
C PRO A 106 12.15 0.76 -12.09
N TYR A 107 12.14 -0.53 -12.44
CA TYR A 107 13.06 -1.13 -13.42
C TYR A 107 12.41 -1.40 -14.78
N LEU A 108 11.13 -1.01 -14.95
CA LEU A 108 10.38 -1.17 -16.20
C LEU A 108 10.39 -2.64 -16.68
N ARG A 109 10.07 -3.54 -15.75
CA ARG A 109 10.04 -4.98 -15.99
C ARG A 109 8.77 -5.41 -16.72
N GLY A 110 7.64 -4.83 -16.36
CA GLY A 110 6.33 -5.24 -16.84
C GLY A 110 5.84 -6.56 -16.25
N GLU A 111 4.68 -7.01 -16.71
CA GLU A 111 4.02 -8.21 -16.15
C GLU A 111 4.28 -9.49 -16.95
N THR A 112 4.81 -9.39 -18.17
CA THR A 112 5.00 -10.53 -19.08
C THR A 112 6.47 -10.66 -19.46
N PRO A 113 7.08 -11.85 -19.30
CA PRO A 113 6.50 -13.06 -18.70
C PRO A 113 6.18 -12.87 -17.20
N PRO A 114 5.33 -13.74 -16.59
CA PRO A 114 5.07 -13.70 -15.15
C PRO A 114 6.36 -13.70 -14.32
N CYS A 115 6.31 -13.18 -13.09
CA CYS A 115 7.45 -13.25 -12.18
C CYS A 115 7.90 -14.71 -11.95
N ASP A 116 9.21 -14.94 -12.08
CA ASP A 116 9.84 -16.18 -11.65
C ASP A 116 10.26 -16.04 -10.19
N SER A 117 9.61 -16.79 -9.31
CA SER A 117 9.88 -16.73 -7.87
C SER A 117 11.26 -17.26 -7.49
N THR A 118 11.95 -17.98 -8.38
CA THR A 118 13.34 -18.42 -8.16
C THR A 118 14.36 -17.30 -8.43
N GLU A 119 13.99 -16.31 -9.25
CA GLU A 119 14.84 -15.19 -9.67
C GLU A 119 14.15 -13.84 -9.34
N LYS A 120 13.86 -13.61 -8.06
CA LYS A 120 13.02 -12.49 -7.59
C LYS A 120 13.52 -11.10 -8.00
N GLN A 121 14.82 -10.93 -8.22
CA GLN A 121 15.42 -9.68 -8.70
C GLN A 121 14.97 -9.31 -10.12
N THR A 122 14.47 -10.29 -10.88
CA THR A 122 13.96 -10.09 -12.24
C THR A 122 12.47 -9.73 -12.27
N CYS A 123 11.81 -9.64 -11.12
CA CYS A 123 10.39 -9.30 -10.99
C CYS A 123 10.18 -7.81 -10.73
N GLN A 124 8.95 -7.32 -10.95
CA GLN A 124 8.59 -5.97 -10.52
C GLN A 124 8.79 -5.84 -9.00
N VAL A 125 9.28 -4.69 -8.54
CA VAL A 125 9.49 -4.46 -7.10
C VAL A 125 8.18 -4.65 -6.33
N GLY A 126 7.05 -4.22 -6.90
CA GLY A 126 5.72 -4.36 -6.31
C GLY A 126 5.05 -5.72 -6.46
N ASP A 127 5.61 -6.68 -7.23
CA ASP A 127 4.98 -7.99 -7.46
C ASP A 127 5.24 -8.97 -6.31
N LEU A 128 4.59 -8.73 -5.17
CA LEU A 128 4.72 -9.59 -3.99
C LEU A 128 4.12 -10.99 -4.20
N SER A 129 2.99 -11.09 -4.90
CA SER A 129 2.38 -12.38 -5.24
C SER A 129 3.24 -13.26 -6.13
N GLY A 130 3.91 -12.68 -7.12
CA GLY A 130 4.85 -13.38 -7.98
C GLY A 130 6.07 -13.89 -7.20
N LYS A 131 6.61 -13.05 -6.30
CA LYS A 131 7.80 -13.40 -5.51
C LYS A 131 7.52 -14.40 -4.39
N TYR A 132 6.44 -14.22 -3.64
CA TYR A 132 6.17 -14.91 -2.37
C TYR A 132 4.98 -15.86 -2.41
N GLY A 133 4.31 -15.96 -3.56
CA GLY A 133 3.14 -16.80 -3.76
C GLY A 133 1.84 -16.00 -3.66
N LYS A 134 0.86 -16.46 -4.46
CA LYS A 134 -0.51 -15.93 -4.47
C LYS A 134 -1.27 -16.42 -3.25
N ILE A 135 -2.29 -15.69 -2.84
CA ILE A 135 -3.19 -16.13 -1.78
C ILE A 135 -4.14 -17.19 -2.37
N ALA A 136 -4.18 -18.39 -1.80
CA ALA A 136 -5.10 -19.44 -2.26
C ALA A 136 -6.57 -19.05 -2.06
N ASN A 137 -7.51 -19.89 -2.52
CA ASN A 137 -8.94 -19.73 -2.21
C ASN A 137 -9.20 -20.11 -0.74
N VAL A 138 -8.86 -19.20 0.16
CA VAL A 138 -9.03 -19.29 1.62
C VAL A 138 -9.67 -18.01 2.12
N THR A 139 -10.35 -18.06 3.27
CA THR A 139 -11.01 -16.90 3.86
C THR A 139 -10.08 -16.06 4.75
N ALA A 140 -8.94 -16.63 5.16
CA ALA A 140 -7.90 -15.97 5.95
C ALA A 140 -6.52 -16.36 5.44
N TYR A 141 -5.59 -15.40 5.45
CA TYR A 141 -4.23 -15.55 4.97
C TYR A 141 -3.25 -14.82 5.89
N THR A 142 -2.18 -15.51 6.25
CA THR A 142 -1.05 -14.92 6.96
C THR A 142 0.26 -15.29 6.27
N ALA A 143 1.22 -14.38 6.28
CA ALA A 143 2.56 -14.61 5.76
C ALA A 143 3.59 -13.71 6.45
N ILE A 144 4.81 -14.21 6.55
CA ILE A 144 5.97 -13.44 6.99
C ILE A 144 7.12 -13.73 6.02
N TYR A 145 7.72 -12.69 5.46
CA TYR A 145 8.89 -12.82 4.59
C TYR A 145 9.66 -11.50 4.52
N THR A 146 10.90 -11.58 4.06
CA THR A 146 11.74 -10.41 3.75
C THR A 146 11.75 -10.18 2.25
N ASP A 147 11.43 -8.95 1.84
CA ASP A 147 11.62 -8.49 0.47
C ASP A 147 12.83 -7.57 0.35
N GLN A 148 13.83 -8.06 -0.38
CA GLN A 148 15.13 -7.40 -0.52
C GLN A 148 15.10 -6.18 -1.45
N TYR A 149 14.01 -5.95 -2.17
CA TYR A 149 13.95 -4.98 -3.28
C TYR A 149 13.10 -3.75 -2.95
N THR A 150 12.24 -3.85 -1.95
CA THR A 150 11.44 -2.74 -1.39
C THR A 150 12.25 -1.88 -0.43
N SER A 151 11.88 -0.60 -0.34
CA SER A 151 12.69 0.40 0.38
C SER A 151 11.86 1.32 1.28
N PHE A 152 12.49 1.75 2.37
CA PHE A 152 12.10 2.90 3.20
C PHE A 152 12.99 4.13 2.98
N VAL A 153 13.86 4.13 1.96
CA VAL A 153 14.65 5.31 1.56
C VAL A 153 13.78 6.19 0.65
N PRO A 154 13.40 7.43 1.05
CA PRO A 154 12.42 8.23 0.29
C PRO A 154 12.84 8.59 -1.14
N THR A 155 14.15 8.62 -1.42
CA THR A 155 14.71 8.89 -2.76
C THR A 155 14.80 7.65 -3.63
N SER A 156 14.54 6.46 -3.09
CA SER A 156 14.54 5.21 -3.85
C SER A 156 13.28 5.11 -4.70
N GLY A 157 13.43 4.70 -5.98
CA GLY A 157 12.28 4.33 -6.81
C GLY A 157 11.48 3.16 -6.24
N ALA A 158 12.08 2.37 -5.35
CA ALA A 158 11.44 1.27 -4.62
C ALA A 158 10.83 1.69 -3.26
N TYR A 159 10.75 2.99 -2.97
CA TYR A 159 10.18 3.50 -1.74
C TYR A 159 8.70 3.14 -1.61
N ILE A 160 8.32 2.49 -0.51
CA ILE A 160 6.94 2.02 -0.27
C ILE A 160 6.13 2.96 0.62
N GLY A 161 6.78 3.89 1.34
CA GLY A 161 6.11 4.67 2.40
C GLY A 161 5.05 5.68 1.91
N ASN A 162 4.97 5.93 0.60
CA ASN A 162 3.94 6.74 -0.06
C ASN A 162 3.24 5.95 -1.19
N ARG A 163 3.08 4.64 -0.96
CA ARG A 163 2.46 3.71 -1.90
C ARG A 163 1.25 3.04 -1.28
N SER A 164 0.58 2.21 -2.07
CA SER A 164 -0.56 1.42 -1.63
C SER A 164 -0.32 -0.06 -1.91
N ILE A 165 -1.07 -0.93 -1.23
CA ILE A 165 -1.28 -2.31 -1.67
C ILE A 165 -2.68 -2.45 -2.21
N VAL A 166 -2.81 -3.20 -3.32
CA VAL A 166 -4.09 -3.61 -3.88
C VAL A 166 -4.15 -5.14 -3.85
N ILE A 167 -5.29 -5.69 -3.44
CA ILE A 167 -5.61 -7.11 -3.56
C ILE A 167 -6.53 -7.29 -4.77
N HIS A 168 -6.24 -8.28 -5.61
CA HIS A 168 -6.96 -8.56 -6.84
C HIS A 168 -7.52 -9.98 -6.85
N PHE A 169 -8.61 -10.18 -7.60
CA PHE A 169 -9.00 -11.49 -8.08
C PHE A 169 -7.95 -12.07 -9.04
N ALA A 170 -8.03 -13.36 -9.33
CA ALA A 170 -7.14 -14.03 -10.29
C ALA A 170 -7.22 -13.43 -11.70
N ASN A 171 -8.35 -12.81 -12.04
CA ASN A 171 -8.54 -12.08 -13.31
C ASN A 171 -8.00 -10.63 -13.28
N LYS A 172 -7.22 -10.26 -12.26
CA LYS A 172 -6.61 -8.93 -12.02
C LYS A 172 -7.59 -7.80 -11.63
N THR A 173 -8.88 -8.08 -11.49
CA THR A 173 -9.84 -7.09 -10.98
C THR A 173 -9.48 -6.71 -9.54
N ARG A 174 -9.41 -5.40 -9.25
CA ARG A 174 -9.07 -4.85 -7.92
C ARG A 174 -10.25 -5.06 -6.96
N ILE A 175 -10.00 -5.66 -5.79
CA ILE A 175 -11.02 -5.97 -4.77
C ILE A 175 -11.00 -4.92 -3.66
N THR A 176 -9.82 -4.65 -3.11
CA THR A 176 -9.61 -3.69 -2.04
C THR A 176 -8.20 -3.14 -2.12
N CYS A 177 -7.98 -1.98 -1.51
CA CYS A 177 -6.71 -1.30 -1.49
C CYS A 177 -6.57 -0.45 -0.23
N ALA A 178 -5.34 -0.22 0.19
CA ALA A 178 -5.03 0.66 1.32
C ALA A 178 -3.63 1.25 1.19
N ASN A 179 -3.36 2.32 1.94
CA ASN A 179 -2.10 3.04 1.92
C ASN A 179 -1.13 2.54 2.98
N PHE A 180 0.16 2.57 2.67
CA PHE A 180 1.20 2.54 3.69
C PHE A 180 1.17 3.85 4.47
N ILE A 181 1.06 3.74 5.79
CA ILE A 181 1.13 4.86 6.73
C ILE A 181 2.45 4.74 7.46
N SER A 182 3.34 5.71 7.27
CA SER A 182 4.64 5.71 7.95
C SER A 182 4.42 5.92 9.44
N ALA A 183 4.90 4.98 10.26
CA ALA A 183 5.04 5.23 11.69
C ALA A 183 6.25 6.17 11.82
N HIS A 184 6.00 7.48 12.03
CA HIS A 184 7.07 8.47 12.16
C HIS A 184 8.17 7.96 13.10
N THR A 185 9.41 7.91 12.61
CA THR A 185 10.62 7.81 13.43
C THR A 185 10.76 9.12 14.20
N GLY A 186 9.99 9.28 15.27
CA GLY A 186 10.33 10.25 16.30
C GLY A 186 11.67 9.82 16.90
N TYR A 187 12.63 10.76 16.92
CA TYR A 187 13.90 10.71 17.63
C TYR A 187 15.16 10.35 16.81
N GLU A 188 15.52 11.22 15.85
CA GLU A 188 16.92 11.65 15.76
C GLU A 188 17.21 12.45 17.05
N SER A 189 17.82 11.81 18.03
CA SER A 189 18.34 12.49 19.22
C SER A 189 19.47 13.43 18.76
N VAL A 190 19.11 14.65 18.38
CA VAL A 190 20.07 15.75 18.40
C VAL A 190 20.30 16.07 19.88
N ILE A 191 21.23 15.34 20.50
CA ILE A 191 21.77 15.70 21.81
C ILE A 191 22.67 16.92 21.59
N THR A 192 22.08 18.09 21.38
CA THR A 192 22.77 19.36 21.59
C THR A 192 22.66 19.72 23.07
N PRO A 193 23.75 19.76 23.84
CA PRO A 193 23.71 20.16 25.24
C PRO A 193 23.28 21.65 25.36
N PRO A 194 22.38 21.99 26.29
CA PRO A 194 22.01 23.39 26.51
C PRO A 194 23.19 24.16 27.08
N SER A 195 23.50 25.30 26.45
CA SER A 195 24.49 26.26 26.95
C SER A 195 23.99 26.92 28.25
N PRO A 196 24.89 27.25 29.20
CA PRO A 196 24.49 27.79 30.50
C PRO A 196 24.00 29.25 30.40
N PRO A 197 23.02 29.66 31.23
CA PRO A 197 22.52 31.03 31.26
C PRO A 197 23.52 31.97 31.95
N SER A 198 23.74 33.13 31.34
CA SER A 198 24.59 34.21 31.83
C SER A 198 23.94 34.89 33.05
N THR A 199 24.73 35.04 34.10
CA THR A 199 24.44 35.78 35.32
C THR A 199 24.41 37.29 35.06
N ALA A 200 23.36 37.97 35.53
CA ALA A 200 23.41 39.39 35.89
C ALA A 200 22.59 39.61 37.17
N SER A 201 23.24 40.23 38.16
CA SER A 201 22.78 40.48 39.52
C SER A 201 22.52 41.98 39.74
N ALA A 202 21.80 42.28 40.82
CA ALA A 202 21.51 43.57 41.47
C ALA A 202 20.31 44.36 40.92
N GLY A 203 19.38 44.89 41.74
CA GLY A 203 19.29 44.99 43.20
C GLY A 203 17.93 45.58 43.62
N ILE A 204 17.57 45.40 44.89
CA ILE A 204 16.35 45.91 45.55
C ILE A 204 16.57 47.38 45.97
N PRO A 205 15.53 48.24 46.13
CA PRO A 205 14.90 48.37 47.45
C PRO A 205 13.37 48.59 47.45
N SER A 206 12.80 48.33 48.63
CA SER A 206 11.40 48.46 49.06
C SER A 206 10.97 49.92 49.33
N ALA A 207 9.68 50.25 49.11
CA ALA A 207 8.97 51.27 49.89
C ALA A 207 7.43 51.15 49.77
N SER A 208 6.77 51.42 50.89
CA SER A 208 5.35 51.31 51.25
C SER A 208 4.61 52.65 51.08
N SER A 209 3.28 52.63 50.82
CA SER A 209 2.23 53.30 51.63
C SER A 209 0.87 53.53 50.91
N ASN A 210 -0.21 53.40 51.71
CA ASN A 210 -1.61 53.90 51.60
C ASN A 210 -2.46 53.49 50.39
N GLY A 211 -3.64 52.87 50.52
CA GLY A 211 -4.87 53.19 51.28
C GLY A 211 -6.02 52.96 50.26
N THR A 212 -7.17 52.34 50.48
CA THR A 212 -8.23 52.55 51.46
C THR A 212 -9.30 51.48 51.18
N SER A 213 -9.93 50.89 52.19
CA SER A 213 -11.11 50.00 52.08
C SER A 213 -12.38 50.83 52.37
N PRO A 214 -13.61 50.43 51.97
CA PRO A 214 -14.29 49.39 52.77
C PRO A 214 -15.36 48.50 52.07
N THR A 215 -15.70 47.41 52.77
CA THR A 215 -17.02 46.73 52.92
C THR A 215 -17.65 46.03 51.70
N SER A 216 -18.21 44.81 51.76
CA SER A 216 -18.68 43.97 52.88
C SER A 216 -18.98 42.52 52.41
N SER A 217 -18.58 41.51 53.20
CA SER A 217 -19.04 40.09 53.15
C SER A 217 -20.40 39.93 53.89
N PRO A 218 -21.08 38.75 53.96
CA PRO A 218 -20.60 37.46 54.56
C PRO A 218 -20.88 36.19 53.69
N ILE A 219 -20.12 35.08 53.74
CA ILE A 219 -20.11 33.91 54.70
C ILE A 219 -21.43 33.11 54.58
N ALA A 220 -21.56 31.77 54.42
CA ALA A 220 -20.88 30.59 54.99
C ALA A 220 -21.40 29.28 54.28
N THR A 221 -20.57 28.26 53.99
CA THR A 221 -20.38 26.95 54.71
C THR A 221 -21.36 25.79 54.44
N GLY A 222 -20.80 24.57 54.33
CA GLY A 222 -21.44 23.27 54.60
C GLY A 222 -21.51 22.37 53.36
N ALA A 223 -20.60 21.40 53.15
CA ALA A 223 -20.46 20.08 53.80
C ALA A 223 -21.39 18.99 53.24
N GLU A 224 -20.74 17.95 52.67
CA GLU A 224 -21.06 16.51 52.65
C GLU A 224 -22.51 16.01 52.56
N SER A 225 -22.81 15.15 51.59
CA SER A 225 -22.95 13.69 51.83
C SER A 225 -23.57 12.94 50.66
N SER A 226 -23.03 11.73 50.47
CA SER A 226 -23.59 10.49 49.89
C SER A 226 -25.07 10.40 49.52
N GLY A 227 -25.36 9.74 48.40
CA GLY A 227 -26.66 9.13 48.14
C GLY A 227 -26.74 8.43 46.78
N ALA A 228 -26.76 7.10 46.79
CA ALA A 228 -26.88 6.23 45.62
C ALA A 228 -28.34 6.00 45.19
N SER A 229 -28.50 5.47 43.96
CA SER A 229 -29.51 4.48 43.52
C SER A 229 -30.66 4.92 42.60
N GLY A 230 -30.96 4.04 41.63
CA GLY A 230 -32.20 3.97 40.81
C GLY A 230 -32.01 4.38 39.35
N SER A 231 -31.66 3.50 38.41
CA SER A 231 -32.50 2.47 37.74
C SER A 231 -33.79 3.00 37.11
N ALA A 232 -33.84 3.09 35.77
CA ALA A 232 -35.01 2.77 34.96
C ALA A 232 -34.69 2.71 33.45
N THR A 233 -35.05 1.57 32.86
CA THR A 233 -35.10 1.17 31.45
C THR A 233 -36.19 1.92 30.67
N ALA A 234 -35.93 2.27 29.39
CA ALA A 234 -36.97 2.42 28.36
C ALA A 234 -36.40 2.39 26.92
N THR A 235 -36.76 1.34 26.15
CA THR A 235 -36.99 1.37 24.67
C THR A 235 -38.36 2.05 24.38
N PRO A 236 -38.88 2.30 23.15
CA PRO A 236 -38.56 1.89 21.75
C PRO A 236 -38.65 3.12 20.75
N PRO A 237 -38.98 3.11 19.42
CA PRO A 237 -39.39 2.04 18.46
C PRO A 237 -38.81 2.08 17.01
N SER A 238 -39.00 0.97 16.27
CA SER A 238 -39.01 0.85 14.78
C SER A 238 -40.45 1.08 14.23
N PRO A 239 -40.83 1.01 12.93
CA PRO A 239 -40.13 0.76 11.64
C PRO A 239 -40.58 1.80 10.52
N PRO A 240 -40.47 1.63 9.16
CA PRO A 240 -41.02 0.52 8.34
C PRO A 240 -40.20 0.04 7.11
N LYS A 241 -40.71 -1.10 6.60
CA LYS A 241 -40.44 -1.98 5.44
C LYS A 241 -40.15 -1.30 4.08
N ALA A 242 -39.14 -1.80 3.36
CA ALA A 242 -38.83 -1.42 1.98
C ALA A 242 -39.57 -2.27 0.94
N THR A 243 -40.07 -1.61 -0.10
CA THR A 243 -40.81 -2.14 -1.25
C THR A 243 -39.85 -2.55 -2.36
N GLN A 244 -40.08 -3.72 -2.97
CA GLN A 244 -39.36 -4.20 -4.15
C GLN A 244 -39.79 -3.41 -5.41
N SER A 245 -38.81 -2.95 -6.18
CA SER A 245 -38.99 -2.42 -7.53
C SER A 245 -38.05 -3.18 -8.45
N GLY A 246 -38.60 -4.09 -9.25
CA GLY A 246 -37.87 -4.74 -10.34
C GLY A 246 -37.79 -3.81 -11.54
N ASN A 247 -36.61 -3.74 -12.16
CA ASN A 247 -36.45 -3.30 -13.54
C ASN A 247 -35.49 -4.24 -14.24
N ALA A 248 -36.02 -4.99 -15.20
CA ALA A 248 -35.26 -5.72 -16.19
C ALA A 248 -34.71 -4.74 -17.22
N ALA A 249 -33.40 -4.76 -17.45
CA ALA A 249 -32.78 -4.11 -18.60
C ALA A 249 -31.95 -5.16 -19.34
N ALA A 250 -32.40 -5.47 -20.55
CA ALA A 250 -31.68 -6.25 -21.54
C ALA A 250 -30.41 -5.52 -21.99
N LEU A 251 -29.30 -6.25 -22.18
CA LEU A 251 -28.20 -5.79 -23.01
C LEU A 251 -27.61 -6.98 -23.79
N GLY A 252 -27.46 -6.75 -25.10
CA GLY A 252 -27.32 -7.77 -26.12
C GLY A 252 -25.94 -8.39 -26.28
N MET A 253 -25.97 -9.59 -26.85
CA MET A 253 -24.85 -10.32 -27.43
C MET A 253 -24.22 -9.53 -28.59
N TRP A 254 -22.90 -9.35 -28.55
CA TRP A 254 -22.10 -9.00 -29.72
C TRP A 254 -21.18 -10.18 -30.03
N MET A 255 -21.50 -10.89 -31.12
CA MET A 255 -20.61 -11.85 -31.74
C MET A 255 -19.49 -11.09 -32.45
N SER A 256 -18.24 -11.41 -32.14
CA SER A 256 -17.10 -11.05 -33.00
C SER A 256 -16.62 -12.32 -33.71
N SER A 257 -16.75 -12.31 -35.03
CA SER A 257 -16.19 -13.32 -35.94
C SER A 257 -15.83 -12.58 -37.21
N GLY A 258 -14.55 -12.62 -37.59
CA GLY A 258 -14.08 -11.93 -38.78
C GLY A 258 -12.56 -11.88 -38.86
N ALA A 259 -11.94 -13.06 -39.03
CA ALA A 259 -10.55 -13.17 -39.46
C ALA A 259 -10.41 -12.60 -40.88
N ALA A 260 -9.58 -11.57 -41.05
CA ALA A 260 -9.17 -11.08 -42.37
C ALA A 260 -7.99 -11.92 -42.88
N LEU A 261 -8.22 -12.63 -43.98
CA LEU A 261 -7.18 -13.33 -44.74
C LEU A 261 -6.17 -12.33 -45.30
N ALA A 262 -4.90 -12.67 -45.15
CA ALA A 262 -3.78 -12.06 -45.86
C ALA A 262 -3.85 -12.40 -47.35
N GLY A 263 -3.82 -11.36 -48.19
CA GLY A 263 -3.54 -11.49 -49.62
C GLY A 263 -2.41 -10.52 -49.99
N LEU A 264 -1.20 -11.04 -50.17
CA LEU A 264 -0.13 -10.33 -50.85
C LEU A 264 0.22 -11.12 -52.13
N MET A 265 -0.31 -10.65 -53.24
CA MET A 265 0.05 -11.07 -54.59
C MET A 265 1.42 -10.46 -54.94
N ALA A 266 2.41 -11.31 -55.19
CA ALA A 266 3.63 -10.94 -55.90
C ALA A 266 3.54 -11.52 -57.32
N MET A 267 3.26 -10.66 -58.30
CA MET A 267 3.47 -10.96 -59.72
C MET A 267 4.90 -10.58 -60.08
N VAL A 268 5.70 -11.57 -60.48
CA VAL A 268 6.91 -11.40 -61.29
C VAL A 268 6.77 -12.33 -62.48
N LEU A 269 7.00 -11.75 -63.67
CA LEU A 269 6.94 -12.25 -65.05
C LEU A 269 5.72 -11.78 -65.83
#